data_AF-A0A814B1W2-F1
#
_entry.id   AF-A0A814B1W2-F1
#
_cell.length_a   1.000
_cell.length_b   1.000
_cell.length_c   1.000
_cell.angle_alpha   90.00
_cell.angle_beta   90.00
_cell.angle_gamma   90.00
#
_symmetry.space_group_name_H-M   'P 1'
#
loop_
_entity.id
_entity.type
_entity.pdbx_description
1 polymer ?
#
loop_
_entity_poly.entity_id
_entity_poly.type
_entity_poly.pdbx_seq_one_letter_code
_entity_poly.pdbx_strand_id
1 'polypeptide(L)'
;MMQMCEGIGEMLITSVDVDVDMLEESKINEAKLSSSQILKEFLQYLSSKLKDYLNIQSFYSNLEAHPTISNCHLVIAGGDVEKNLRICKAFSLLNSPNFNNKIITNDYNDDAGYDAISDGRNDPPGLNIKIGINGFGRIGQLVFRCAIEEGIQVVAVNGRFIPIDSIVYMLKYDSIHGKFKGTISHKNGKLIVNGQKINVFAEEEPSKIPWGRLDAEYIFEASGVCTTIDECQSHLQAGSKKVIIAAPSTDAPMFVMGVNEDKYTGKETVISSATCTTNCLAPLAKIIHEKFGIIEALMTTVHSYTPKQNIIDEPLNKHWRSGRGAAQNIIPSLTGAATAGKLNSMAFRVPTPNVSVVDLTARLNKGTKYEEICAAIKEAANSPLKNILAYTEDEVVSTDFVGDTHSLIFDAKAGISHNDNFVKLVAWYDNEYDSDQLEIILKWNLISRDLDSHLFVSDGRHVYYESKIERNISLDCDVTNGNGPETIKIQLEPDLKYLYVGYRYFRDGQLTKSGATVTFNNSAIINSVVPYQIVQIPVVNQPDANFWIVCEIDGKTKNIQMFENVFEIHNNYSLDEIGKKYLNI
;
A
#
# COMPACT_ATOMS: atom_id res chain seq x y z
N MET A 1 10.30 12.29 -48.79
CA MET A 1 9.54 13.52 -48.45
C MET A 1 8.08 13.23 -48.14
N MET A 2 7.26 12.65 -49.04
CA MET A 2 5.87 12.27 -48.70
C MET A 2 5.78 11.30 -47.49
N GLN A 3 6.63 10.27 -47.41
CA GLN A 3 6.71 9.39 -46.23
C GLN A 3 7.24 10.06 -44.95
N MET A 4 7.97 11.17 -45.07
CA MET A 4 8.40 11.98 -43.92
C MET A 4 7.26 12.90 -43.45
N CYS A 5 6.41 13.34 -44.38
CA CYS A 5 5.22 14.14 -44.08
C CYS A 5 4.10 13.29 -43.48
N GLU A 6 3.93 12.03 -43.90
CA GLU A 6 3.01 11.09 -43.25
C GLU A 6 3.44 10.76 -41.81
N GLY A 7 4.74 10.52 -41.57
CA GLY A 7 5.26 10.24 -40.24
C GLY A 7 5.20 11.44 -39.26
N ILE A 8 5.33 12.66 -39.76
CA ILE A 8 5.17 13.88 -38.94
C ILE A 8 3.68 14.22 -38.73
N GLY A 9 2.83 13.91 -39.71
CA GLY A 9 1.37 14.03 -39.59
C GLY A 9 0.80 13.12 -38.49
N GLU A 10 1.21 11.85 -38.45
CA GLU A 10 0.77 10.91 -37.42
C GLU A 10 1.29 11.26 -36.01
N MET A 11 2.49 11.85 -35.90
CA MET A 11 3.05 12.31 -34.62
C MET A 11 2.34 13.56 -34.05
N LEU A 12 1.83 14.45 -34.91
CA LEU A 12 1.15 15.67 -34.46
C LEU A 12 -0.34 15.46 -34.18
N ILE A 13 -1.00 14.53 -34.88
CA ILE A 13 -2.40 14.14 -34.61
C ILE A 13 -2.55 13.44 -33.25
N THR A 14 -1.47 12.86 -32.72
CA THR A 14 -1.50 12.11 -31.45
C THR A 14 -1.15 12.95 -30.21
N SER A 15 -0.77 14.23 -30.36
CA SER A 15 -0.29 15.05 -29.24
C SER A 15 -0.95 16.42 -29.08
N VAL A 16 -1.91 16.79 -29.94
CA VAL A 16 -2.78 17.95 -29.75
C VAL A 16 -4.16 17.58 -30.30
N ASP A 17 -5.22 17.62 -29.48
CA ASP A 17 -6.60 17.65 -29.98
C ASP A 17 -6.77 18.94 -30.80
N VAL A 18 -6.48 18.85 -32.09
CA VAL A 18 -6.85 19.87 -33.07
C VAL A 18 -8.15 19.40 -33.67
N ASP A 19 -9.22 20.10 -33.32
CA ASP A 19 -10.54 19.99 -33.94
C ASP A 19 -10.39 20.20 -35.46
N VAL A 20 -10.42 19.12 -36.23
CA VAL A 20 -10.21 19.13 -37.70
C VAL A 20 -11.40 19.77 -38.44
N ASP A 21 -12.51 20.02 -37.74
CA ASP A 21 -13.74 20.57 -38.31
C ASP A 21 -13.71 22.08 -38.60
N MET A 22 -12.61 22.79 -38.30
CA MET A 22 -12.53 24.26 -38.45
C MET A 22 -11.76 24.76 -39.70
N LEU A 23 -11.23 23.88 -40.55
CA LEU A 23 -10.81 24.29 -41.89
C LEU A 23 -12.02 24.19 -42.82
N GLU A 24 -12.79 25.27 -42.91
CA GLU A 24 -13.91 25.37 -43.86
C GLU A 24 -13.49 24.87 -45.26
N GLU A 25 -14.06 23.74 -45.69
CA GLU A 25 -13.93 23.16 -47.05
C GLU A 25 -14.21 24.20 -48.16
N SER A 26 -14.90 25.30 -47.84
CA SER A 26 -15.22 26.39 -48.76
C SER A 26 -13.98 27.16 -49.26
N LYS A 27 -12.89 27.24 -48.49
CA LYS A 27 -11.69 28.00 -48.91
C LYS A 27 -10.72 27.20 -49.78
N ILE A 28 -10.72 25.88 -49.66
CA ILE A 28 -9.81 25.00 -50.43
C ILE A 28 -10.31 24.84 -51.87
N ASN A 29 -11.63 24.91 -52.11
CA ASN A 29 -12.20 24.71 -53.44
C ASN A 29 -12.24 25.98 -54.31
N GLU A 30 -12.21 27.20 -53.74
CA GLU A 30 -12.31 28.44 -54.53
C GLU A 30 -10.96 29.13 -54.82
N ALA A 31 -9.90 28.82 -54.08
CA ALA A 31 -8.57 29.32 -54.39
C ALA A 31 -7.75 28.18 -55.01
N LYS A 32 -7.45 28.26 -56.32
CA LYS A 32 -6.51 27.36 -57.03
C LYS A 32 -5.09 27.50 -56.46
N LEU A 33 -4.89 27.10 -55.21
CA LEU A 33 -3.62 27.15 -54.51
C LEU A 33 -2.87 25.86 -54.81
N SER A 34 -1.63 26.01 -55.25
CA SER A 34 -0.73 24.88 -55.42
C SER A 34 -0.41 24.22 -54.08
N SER A 35 -0.04 22.94 -54.08
CA SER A 35 0.34 22.19 -52.87
C SER A 35 1.46 22.89 -52.07
N SER A 36 2.32 23.65 -52.75
CA SER A 36 3.36 24.48 -52.13
C SER A 36 2.80 25.66 -51.33
N GLN A 37 1.68 26.23 -51.73
CA GLN A 37 1.06 27.36 -51.04
C GLN A 37 0.30 26.90 -49.79
N ILE A 38 -0.40 25.76 -49.88
CA ILE A 38 -1.07 25.14 -48.73
C ILE A 38 -0.05 24.77 -47.64
N LEU A 39 1.07 24.16 -48.04
CA LEU A 39 2.16 23.85 -47.11
C LEU A 39 2.75 25.10 -46.46
N LYS A 40 2.83 26.21 -47.21
CA LYS A 40 3.39 27.47 -46.71
C LYS A 40 2.47 28.15 -45.67
N GLU A 41 1.16 28.13 -45.90
CA GLU A 41 0.17 28.64 -44.95
C GLU A 41 0.13 27.78 -43.68
N PHE A 42 0.17 26.45 -43.83
CA PHE A 42 0.21 25.51 -42.72
C PHE A 42 1.48 25.66 -41.86
N LEU A 43 2.64 25.84 -42.49
CA LEU A 43 3.90 26.09 -41.78
C LEU A 43 3.94 27.48 -41.11
N GLN A 44 3.30 28.50 -41.69
CA GLN A 44 3.15 29.81 -41.04
C GLN A 44 2.23 29.75 -39.83
N TYR A 45 1.15 28.97 -39.91
CA TYR A 45 0.25 28.71 -38.78
C TYR A 45 0.94 27.95 -37.64
N LEU A 46 1.66 26.87 -37.96
CA LEU A 46 2.49 26.15 -36.99
C LEU A 46 3.56 27.04 -36.37
N SER A 47 4.23 27.88 -37.18
CA SER A 47 5.24 28.82 -36.69
C SER A 47 4.68 29.91 -35.79
N SER A 48 3.41 30.32 -35.96
CA SER A 48 2.77 31.31 -35.08
C SER A 48 2.38 30.67 -33.73
N LYS A 49 1.93 29.41 -33.74
CA LYS A 49 1.59 28.65 -32.52
C LYS A 49 2.82 28.18 -31.74
N LEU A 50 3.92 27.86 -32.42
CA LEU A 50 5.18 27.44 -31.79
C LEU A 50 5.97 28.61 -31.18
N LYS A 51 5.72 29.85 -31.61
CA LYS A 51 6.31 31.05 -30.99
C LYS A 51 5.87 31.25 -29.53
N ASP A 52 4.69 30.77 -29.16
CA ASP A 52 4.20 30.86 -27.78
C ASP A 52 4.79 29.75 -26.88
N TYR A 53 5.33 28.67 -27.46
CA TYR A 53 5.85 27.50 -26.72
C TYR A 53 7.39 27.45 -26.62
N LEU A 54 8.12 28.19 -27.44
CA LEU A 54 9.58 28.24 -27.44
C LEU A 54 10.11 29.52 -26.79
N ASN A 55 9.90 29.65 -25.48
CA ASN A 55 10.70 30.55 -24.64
C ASN A 55 11.53 29.77 -23.59
N ILE A 56 12.00 28.58 -23.98
CA ILE A 56 12.93 27.74 -23.20
C ILE A 56 14.37 28.06 -23.67
N GLN A 57 14.77 29.32 -23.53
CA GLN A 57 16.17 29.73 -23.71
C GLN A 57 16.68 30.64 -22.57
N SER A 58 15.80 31.13 -21.69
CA SER A 58 16.18 31.83 -20.45
C SER A 58 16.36 30.89 -19.25
N PHE A 59 15.92 29.62 -19.34
CA PHE A 59 15.99 28.67 -18.24
C PHE A 59 17.33 27.91 -18.15
N TYR A 60 17.96 27.63 -19.29
CA TYR A 60 19.22 26.88 -19.32
C TYR A 60 20.48 27.75 -19.26
N SER A 61 20.37 29.06 -19.51
CA SER A 61 21.53 29.96 -19.63
C SER A 61 21.96 30.61 -18.29
N ASN A 62 21.28 30.33 -17.16
CA ASN A 62 21.59 30.91 -15.84
C ASN A 62 21.99 29.88 -14.77
N LEU A 63 22.19 28.61 -15.14
CA LEU A 63 22.52 27.55 -14.18
C LEU A 63 23.99 27.12 -14.15
N GLU A 64 24.84 27.62 -15.08
CA GLU A 64 26.26 27.24 -15.16
C GLU A 64 27.26 28.35 -14.76
N ALA A 65 26.80 29.46 -14.16
CA ALA A 65 27.73 30.54 -13.79
C ALA A 65 27.36 31.28 -12.49
N HIS A 66 27.41 30.62 -11.33
CA HIS A 66 27.88 31.30 -10.10
C HIS A 66 28.25 30.34 -8.95
N PRO A 67 29.44 30.50 -8.34
CA PRO A 67 29.88 29.71 -7.19
C PRO A 67 29.50 30.39 -5.88
N THR A 68 28.29 30.12 -5.36
CA THR A 68 27.92 30.36 -3.94
C THR A 68 26.50 29.86 -3.71
N ILE A 69 26.33 28.59 -3.33
CA ILE A 69 25.12 28.13 -2.64
C ILE A 69 25.55 27.31 -1.43
N SER A 70 26.07 28.06 -0.46
CA SER A 70 26.15 27.67 0.94
C SER A 70 25.44 28.79 1.70
N ASN A 71 24.36 28.44 2.39
CA ASN A 71 23.48 29.27 3.24
C ASN A 71 22.49 30.20 2.52
N CYS A 72 21.19 29.86 2.58
CA CYS A 72 20.10 30.80 2.91
C CYS A 72 18.77 30.07 3.17
N HIS A 73 18.24 30.29 4.37
CA HIS A 73 16.83 30.12 4.75
C HIS A 73 15.98 31.27 4.16
N LEU A 74 14.74 30.99 3.72
CA LEU A 74 13.49 31.75 3.99
C LEU A 74 12.31 31.11 3.21
N VAL A 75 11.33 30.47 3.85
CA VAL A 75 10.03 30.97 4.38
C VAL A 75 8.91 31.18 3.34
N ILE A 76 8.11 30.10 3.20
CA ILE A 76 6.64 29.93 3.17
C ILE A 76 5.73 30.84 2.30
N ALA A 77 5.02 30.18 1.37
CA ALA A 77 3.58 30.36 1.14
C ALA A 77 3.00 28.94 0.92
N GLY A 78 2.45 28.27 1.94
CA GLY A 78 1.04 28.38 2.31
C GLY A 78 0.34 27.05 1.99
N GLY A 79 0.55 26.05 2.83
CA GLY A 79 -0.02 24.70 2.72
C GLY A 79 0.78 23.73 3.59
N ASP A 80 0.12 23.13 4.57
CA ASP A 80 0.71 22.26 5.60
C ASP A 80 1.45 21.05 4.97
N VAL A 81 2.78 21.16 4.89
CA VAL A 81 3.69 20.17 4.29
C VAL A 81 3.61 18.83 5.02
N GLU A 82 3.34 18.85 6.32
CA GLU A 82 3.18 17.66 7.15
C GLU A 82 1.85 16.95 6.87
N LYS A 83 0.77 17.72 6.65
CA LYS A 83 -0.51 17.19 6.17
C LYS A 83 -0.35 16.55 4.79
N ASN A 84 0.38 17.17 3.86
CA ASN A 84 0.63 16.62 2.52
C ASN A 84 1.47 15.33 2.52
N LEU A 85 2.44 15.21 3.42
CA LEU A 85 3.20 13.97 3.66
C LEU A 85 2.34 12.86 4.26
N ARG A 86 1.29 13.19 5.03
CA ARG A 86 0.32 12.22 5.55
C ARG A 86 -0.78 11.85 4.56
N ILE A 87 -1.09 12.71 3.58
CA ILE A 87 -1.83 12.30 2.37
C ILE A 87 -1.02 11.26 1.63
N CYS A 88 0.28 11.47 1.48
CA CYS A 88 1.20 10.45 0.95
C CYS A 88 1.24 9.19 1.86
N LYS A 89 0.87 9.29 3.14
CA LYS A 89 0.61 8.11 4.00
C LYS A 89 -0.78 7.49 3.82
N ALA A 90 -1.80 8.26 3.45
CA ALA A 90 -3.05 7.71 2.94
C ALA A 90 -2.85 7.06 1.55
N PHE A 91 -1.83 7.50 0.78
CA PHE A 91 -1.23 6.73 -0.32
C PHE A 91 -0.42 5.54 0.17
N SER A 92 0.27 5.63 1.31
CA SER A 92 1.01 4.50 1.92
C SER A 92 0.12 3.46 2.59
N LEU A 93 -1.20 3.65 2.67
CA LEU A 93 -2.19 2.56 2.84
C LEU A 93 -2.22 1.63 1.60
N LEU A 94 -1.47 2.01 0.56
CA LEU A 94 -1.10 1.25 -0.61
C LEU A 94 0.43 1.37 -0.82
N ASN A 95 1.24 1.00 0.19
CA ASN A 95 2.70 0.70 0.16
C ASN A 95 3.70 1.64 0.90
N SER A 96 3.96 1.33 2.19
CA SER A 96 5.19 1.52 3.02
C SER A 96 5.57 2.87 3.70
N PRO A 97 6.21 2.82 4.92
CA PRO A 97 6.63 3.95 5.76
C PRO A 97 8.17 4.19 5.88
N ASN A 98 8.62 5.46 5.83
CA ASN A 98 9.37 6.17 6.92
C ASN A 98 10.19 7.40 6.46
N PHE A 99 10.16 8.49 7.26
CA PHE A 99 11.31 9.40 7.44
C PHE A 99 11.28 10.10 8.82
N ASN A 100 12.46 10.31 9.42
CA ASN A 100 12.68 10.65 10.83
C ASN A 100 13.43 11.98 11.02
N ASN A 101 13.20 12.63 12.18
CA ASN A 101 13.97 13.65 12.92
C ASN A 101 14.07 15.13 12.47
N LYS A 102 13.41 16.03 13.23
CA LYS A 102 14.11 17.06 14.04
C LYS A 102 13.27 17.59 15.21
N ILE A 103 13.94 17.67 16.36
CA ILE A 103 13.57 18.19 17.68
C ILE A 103 13.10 19.65 17.59
N ILE A 104 11.94 20.00 18.19
CA ILE A 104 11.72 21.30 18.88
C ILE A 104 10.84 21.07 20.12
N THR A 105 11.34 21.58 21.24
CA THR A 105 10.74 21.65 22.57
C THR A 105 9.49 22.54 22.61
N ASN A 106 8.60 22.22 23.55
CA ASN A 106 7.48 23.02 24.06
C ASN A 106 7.59 24.54 23.86
N ASP A 107 6.45 25.17 23.53
CA ASP A 107 5.90 26.21 24.40
C ASP A 107 4.38 26.33 24.14
N TYR A 108 3.63 26.15 25.24
CA TYR A 108 2.21 26.47 25.35
C TYR A 108 2.02 27.98 25.30
N ASN A 109 0.94 28.44 24.66
CA ASN A 109 0.15 29.57 25.15
C ASN A 109 -1.27 29.47 24.59
N ASP A 110 -2.22 29.33 25.52
CA ASP A 110 -3.65 29.53 25.35
C ASP A 110 -3.95 31.00 25.01
N ASP A 111 -4.99 31.25 24.21
CA ASP A 111 -6.15 32.03 24.65
C ASP A 111 -7.21 32.26 23.54
N ALA A 112 -8.46 32.30 24.00
CA ALA A 112 -9.67 32.90 23.38
C ALA A 112 -10.58 32.04 22.47
N GLY A 113 -11.35 31.15 23.12
CA GLY A 113 -12.82 31.25 23.28
C GLY A 113 -13.74 31.35 22.06
N TYR A 114 -14.58 30.31 21.85
CA TYR A 114 -16.04 30.44 21.66
C TYR A 114 -16.73 29.09 21.93
N ASP A 115 -17.81 29.14 22.71
CA ASP A 115 -18.62 28.02 23.19
C ASP A 115 -19.26 27.19 22.08
N ALA A 116 -18.93 25.89 22.04
CA ALA A 116 -19.81 24.84 21.54
C ALA A 116 -19.67 23.61 22.46
N ILE A 117 -20.80 23.22 23.02
CA ILE A 117 -20.99 22.17 24.04
C ILE A 117 -20.22 20.90 23.66
N SER A 118 -19.23 20.55 24.49
CA SER A 118 -18.40 19.36 24.40
C SER A 118 -19.14 18.15 24.98
N ASP A 119 -19.43 17.17 24.13
CA ASP A 119 -19.69 15.80 24.59
C ASP A 119 -18.32 15.21 24.94
N GLY A 120 -18.03 15.10 26.24
CA GLY A 120 -16.71 14.84 26.81
C GLY A 120 -16.10 13.49 26.43
N ARG A 121 -15.42 13.44 25.28
CA ARG A 121 -14.38 12.46 24.99
C ARG A 121 -13.08 13.21 24.75
N ASN A 122 -12.08 12.91 25.58
CA ASN A 122 -10.69 13.28 25.34
C ASN A 122 -10.21 12.51 24.10
N ASP A 123 -10.45 13.07 22.92
CA ASP A 123 -9.79 12.61 21.71
C ASP A 123 -8.31 13.06 21.79
N PRO A 124 -7.33 12.14 21.73
CA PRO A 124 -5.93 12.53 21.78
C PRO A 124 -5.58 13.43 20.58
N PRO A 125 -4.71 14.45 20.75
CA PRO A 125 -4.39 15.40 19.69
C PRO A 125 -3.43 14.78 18.67
N GLY A 126 -3.97 13.96 17.78
CA GLY A 126 -3.37 13.60 16.51
C GLY A 126 -4.17 14.25 15.37
N LEU A 127 -3.51 14.89 14.40
CA LEU A 127 -4.18 15.44 13.21
C LEU A 127 -5.03 14.34 12.53
N ASN A 128 -6.34 14.40 12.70
CA ASN A 128 -7.29 13.35 12.38
C ASN A 128 -7.61 13.37 10.87
N ILE A 129 -6.97 12.50 10.09
CA ILE A 129 -7.23 12.40 8.64
C ILE A 129 -8.62 11.81 8.45
N LYS A 130 -9.52 12.59 7.85
CA LYS A 130 -10.91 12.20 7.57
C LYS A 130 -11.08 11.83 6.10
N ILE A 131 -11.51 10.60 5.86
CA ILE A 131 -11.66 10.07 4.50
C ILE A 131 -13.11 9.71 4.18
N GLY A 132 -13.48 9.87 2.92
CA GLY A 132 -14.69 9.34 2.31
C GLY A 132 -14.34 8.24 1.31
N ILE A 133 -15.22 7.25 1.15
CA ILE A 133 -15.03 6.16 0.18
C ILE A 133 -16.21 6.15 -0.78
N ASN A 134 -15.97 6.36 -2.08
CA ASN A 134 -16.96 6.19 -3.12
C ASN A 134 -16.77 4.84 -3.82
N GLY A 135 -17.85 4.07 -3.98
CA GLY A 135 -17.79 2.73 -4.55
C GLY A 135 -17.45 1.68 -3.50
N PHE A 136 -18.45 1.25 -2.72
CA PHE A 136 -18.29 0.29 -1.63
C PHE A 136 -18.27 -1.20 -2.07
N GLY A 137 -17.61 -1.47 -3.20
CA GLY A 137 -17.36 -2.82 -3.71
C GLY A 137 -16.13 -3.46 -3.07
N ARG A 138 -15.43 -4.32 -3.83
CA ARG A 138 -14.25 -5.05 -3.36
C ARG A 138 -13.17 -4.13 -2.76
N ILE A 139 -12.66 -3.21 -3.58
CA ILE A 139 -11.59 -2.29 -3.17
C ILE A 139 -12.07 -1.30 -2.11
N GLY A 140 -13.28 -0.74 -2.23
CA GLY A 140 -13.82 0.18 -1.21
C GLY A 140 -13.97 -0.46 0.18
N GLN A 141 -14.38 -1.73 0.26
CA GLN A 141 -14.44 -2.48 1.52
C GLN A 141 -13.05 -2.78 2.08
N LEU A 142 -12.05 -3.00 1.22
CA LEU A 142 -10.68 -3.25 1.64
C LEU A 142 -10.01 -1.98 2.14
N VAL A 143 -10.13 -0.86 1.41
CA VAL A 143 -9.71 0.46 1.88
C VAL A 143 -10.38 0.79 3.22
N PHE A 144 -11.65 0.46 3.38
CA PHE A 144 -12.35 0.61 4.66
C PHE A 144 -11.69 -0.22 5.77
N ARG A 145 -11.44 -1.52 5.53
CA ARG A 145 -10.79 -2.39 6.52
C ARG A 145 -9.41 -1.86 6.91
N CYS A 146 -8.57 -1.54 5.93
CA CYS A 146 -7.21 -1.03 6.14
C CYS A 146 -7.25 0.31 6.88
N ALA A 147 -8.15 1.23 6.52
CA ALA A 147 -8.32 2.49 7.23
C ALA A 147 -8.72 2.30 8.70
N ILE A 148 -9.61 1.35 9.00
CA ILE A 148 -10.01 1.07 10.39
C ILE A 148 -8.87 0.41 11.17
N GLU A 149 -8.12 -0.51 10.54
CA GLU A 149 -6.90 -1.07 11.14
C GLU A 149 -5.93 0.07 11.45
N GLU A 150 -5.56 0.90 10.48
CA GLU A 150 -4.60 2.02 10.63
C GLU A 150 -5.12 3.22 11.45
N GLY A 151 -6.30 3.12 12.06
CA GLY A 151 -6.86 4.19 12.90
C GLY A 151 -7.24 5.46 12.12
N ILE A 152 -7.38 5.38 10.79
CA ILE A 152 -7.80 6.48 9.93
C ILE A 152 -9.31 6.65 10.00
N GLN A 153 -9.75 7.89 10.14
CA GLN A 153 -11.15 8.19 10.36
C GLN A 153 -11.95 8.13 9.05
N VAL A 154 -12.69 7.03 8.84
CA VAL A 154 -13.68 6.95 7.77
C VAL A 154 -14.96 7.65 8.21
N VAL A 155 -15.30 8.79 7.60
CA VAL A 155 -16.49 9.58 8.00
C VAL A 155 -17.73 9.24 7.17
N ALA A 156 -17.53 8.72 5.95
CA ALA A 156 -18.61 8.41 5.03
C ALA A 156 -18.23 7.36 3.98
N VAL A 157 -19.19 6.54 3.61
CA VAL A 157 -19.10 5.58 2.50
C VAL A 157 -20.29 5.75 1.55
N ASN A 158 -20.06 5.61 0.25
CA ASN A 158 -21.12 5.59 -0.76
C ASN A 158 -21.13 4.24 -1.49
N GLY A 159 -22.23 3.50 -1.35
CA GLY A 159 -22.45 2.19 -1.94
C GLY A 159 -23.71 2.19 -2.78
N ARG A 160 -23.56 2.28 -4.10
CA ARG A 160 -24.70 2.34 -5.03
C ARG A 160 -25.58 1.09 -4.88
N PHE A 161 -26.85 1.28 -4.51
CA PHE A 161 -27.85 0.23 -4.36
C PHE A 161 -27.52 -0.89 -3.35
N ILE A 162 -26.69 -0.61 -2.34
CA ILE A 162 -26.38 -1.60 -1.29
C ILE A 162 -27.14 -1.22 -0.01
N PRO A 163 -28.12 -2.04 0.43
CA PRO A 163 -28.75 -1.86 1.73
C PRO A 163 -27.71 -1.90 2.86
N ILE A 164 -27.88 -1.08 3.89
CA ILE A 164 -26.91 -0.99 4.99
C ILE A 164 -26.69 -2.33 5.71
N ASP A 165 -27.73 -3.17 5.82
CA ASP A 165 -27.63 -4.52 6.37
C ASP A 165 -26.67 -5.39 5.55
N SER A 166 -26.74 -5.28 4.22
CA SER A 166 -25.82 -5.96 3.30
C SER A 166 -24.39 -5.43 3.45
N ILE A 167 -24.21 -4.12 3.66
CA ILE A 167 -22.89 -3.54 3.94
C ILE A 167 -22.30 -4.14 5.22
N VAL A 168 -23.08 -4.20 6.30
CA VAL A 168 -22.64 -4.81 7.57
C VAL A 168 -22.26 -6.28 7.38
N TYR A 169 -23.07 -7.04 6.64
CA TYR A 169 -22.80 -8.45 6.36
C TYR A 169 -21.50 -8.64 5.55
N MET A 170 -21.35 -7.93 4.43
CA MET A 170 -20.20 -8.04 3.53
C MET A 170 -18.91 -7.56 4.18
N LEU A 171 -18.97 -6.51 5.00
CA LEU A 171 -17.81 -6.11 5.78
C LEU A 171 -17.47 -7.13 6.86
N LYS A 172 -18.45 -7.76 7.50
CA LYS A 172 -18.21 -8.75 8.57
C LYS A 172 -17.58 -10.05 8.05
N TYR A 173 -17.92 -10.48 6.84
CA TYR A 173 -17.49 -11.76 6.27
C TYR A 173 -16.88 -11.59 4.88
N ASP A 174 -15.59 -11.91 4.76
CA ASP A 174 -14.86 -11.93 3.48
C ASP A 174 -14.30 -13.32 3.23
N SER A 175 -14.54 -13.84 2.02
CA SER A 175 -14.12 -15.20 1.65
C SER A 175 -12.60 -15.34 1.46
N ILE A 176 -11.88 -14.23 1.28
CA ILE A 176 -10.43 -14.20 1.08
C ILE A 176 -9.75 -13.73 2.35
N HIS A 177 -10.19 -12.59 2.87
CA HIS A 177 -9.53 -11.90 3.99
C HIS A 177 -10.18 -12.23 5.34
N GLY A 178 -11.07 -13.21 5.37
CA GLY A 178 -11.72 -13.70 6.58
C GLY A 178 -12.66 -12.69 7.25
N LYS A 179 -12.93 -12.93 8.53
CA LYS A 179 -13.85 -12.11 9.32
C LYS A 179 -13.22 -10.77 9.65
N PHE A 180 -14.04 -9.73 9.69
CA PHE A 180 -13.61 -8.43 10.20
C PHE A 180 -13.16 -8.54 11.66
N LYS A 181 -11.99 -7.97 11.97
CA LYS A 181 -11.37 -8.05 13.31
C LYS A 181 -12.08 -7.16 14.34
N GLY A 182 -12.77 -6.12 13.90
CA GLY A 182 -13.50 -5.18 14.77
C GLY A 182 -14.97 -5.53 14.99
N THR A 183 -15.67 -4.64 15.70
CA THR A 183 -17.12 -4.70 15.83
C THR A 183 -17.79 -3.91 14.71
N ILE A 184 -18.82 -4.49 14.09
CA ILE A 184 -19.60 -3.83 13.06
C ILE A 184 -21.10 -4.05 13.26
N SER A 185 -21.85 -2.96 13.21
CA SER A 185 -23.32 -2.94 13.24
C SER A 185 -23.82 -1.68 12.53
N HIS A 186 -25.11 -1.40 12.60
CA HIS A 186 -25.69 -0.15 12.09
C HIS A 186 -26.78 0.33 13.03
N LYS A 187 -26.99 1.65 13.07
CA LYS A 187 -28.06 2.29 13.85
C LYS A 187 -28.46 3.59 13.18
N ASN A 188 -29.76 3.83 13.03
CA ASN A 188 -30.33 5.06 12.46
C ASN A 188 -29.73 5.43 11.09
N GLY A 189 -29.59 4.45 10.19
CA GLY A 189 -29.04 4.66 8.83
C GLY A 189 -27.53 4.93 8.78
N LYS A 190 -26.80 4.73 9.87
CA LYS A 190 -25.34 4.87 9.94
C LYS A 190 -24.69 3.55 10.31
N LEU A 191 -23.50 3.29 9.78
CA LEU A 191 -22.65 2.19 10.24
C LEU A 191 -22.06 2.55 11.60
N ILE A 192 -21.96 1.55 12.47
CA ILE A 192 -21.31 1.64 13.77
C ILE A 192 -20.14 0.67 13.74
N VAL A 193 -18.92 1.19 13.65
CA VAL A 193 -17.68 0.41 13.59
C VAL A 193 -16.79 0.77 14.75
N ASN A 194 -16.46 -0.19 15.61
CA ASN A 194 -15.70 0.05 16.84
C ASN A 194 -16.27 1.21 17.68
N GLY A 195 -17.61 1.33 17.70
CA GLY A 195 -18.33 2.42 18.38
C GLY A 195 -18.38 3.76 17.63
N GLN A 196 -17.66 3.92 16.52
CA GLN A 196 -17.68 5.12 15.69
C GLN A 196 -18.84 5.10 14.69
N LYS A 197 -19.48 6.27 14.48
CA LYS A 197 -20.60 6.43 13.54
C LYS A 197 -20.08 6.88 12.18
N ILE A 198 -20.45 6.14 11.14
CA ILE A 198 -20.03 6.41 9.76
C ILE A 198 -21.28 6.58 8.89
N ASN A 199 -21.31 7.66 8.11
CA ASN A 199 -22.46 7.95 7.25
C ASN A 199 -22.46 7.03 6.03
N VAL A 200 -23.65 6.58 5.62
CA VAL A 200 -23.82 5.73 4.44
C VAL A 200 -24.68 6.47 3.44
N PHE A 201 -24.21 6.53 2.20
CA PHE A 201 -24.92 7.10 1.06
C PHE A 201 -25.13 6.03 -0.02
N ALA A 202 -26.12 6.27 -0.86
CA ALA A 202 -26.43 5.46 -2.05
C ALA A 202 -26.70 6.38 -3.25
N GLU A 203 -25.87 7.41 -3.39
CA GLU A 203 -25.99 8.41 -4.44
C GLU A 203 -25.30 7.93 -5.71
N GLU A 204 -25.96 8.16 -6.86
CA GLU A 204 -25.40 7.87 -8.17
C GLU A 204 -24.49 8.99 -8.68
N GLU A 205 -24.84 10.25 -8.36
CA GLU A 205 -24.05 11.42 -8.72
C GLU A 205 -23.14 11.82 -7.55
N PRO A 206 -21.81 11.83 -7.72
CA PRO A 206 -20.91 12.13 -6.61
C PRO A 206 -21.05 13.52 -5.99
N SER A 207 -21.54 14.49 -6.77
CA SER A 207 -21.82 15.86 -6.32
C SER A 207 -22.94 15.97 -5.28
N LYS A 208 -23.82 14.95 -5.19
CA LYS A 208 -24.90 14.88 -4.21
C LYS A 208 -24.42 14.38 -2.84
N ILE A 209 -23.23 13.80 -2.77
CA ILE A 209 -22.66 13.30 -1.52
C ILE A 209 -22.07 14.49 -0.77
N PRO A 210 -22.52 14.82 0.45
CA PRO A 210 -22.16 16.08 1.10
C PRO A 210 -20.79 16.02 1.80
N TRP A 211 -19.71 15.71 1.06
CA TRP A 211 -18.36 15.49 1.61
C TRP A 211 -17.89 16.61 2.53
N GLY A 212 -18.02 17.88 2.09
CA GLY A 212 -17.62 19.03 2.88
C GLY A 212 -18.38 19.22 4.18
N ARG A 213 -19.65 18.79 4.26
CA ARG A 213 -20.44 18.83 5.51
C ARG A 213 -20.05 17.74 6.51
N LEU A 214 -19.37 16.71 6.02
CA LEU A 214 -18.90 15.57 6.82
C LEU A 214 -17.41 15.68 7.15
N ASP A 215 -16.76 16.79 6.76
CA ASP A 215 -15.32 17.00 6.81
C ASP A 215 -14.52 15.88 6.10
N ALA A 216 -15.08 15.25 5.07
CA ALA A 216 -14.37 14.24 4.29
C ALA A 216 -13.38 14.94 3.34
N GLU A 217 -12.13 15.06 3.77
CA GLU A 217 -11.10 15.81 3.04
C GLU A 217 -10.54 15.02 1.86
N TYR A 218 -10.39 13.70 2.02
CA TYR A 218 -9.82 12.79 1.02
C TYR A 218 -10.84 11.78 0.58
N ILE A 219 -11.09 11.70 -0.72
CA ILE A 219 -12.04 10.73 -1.27
C ILE A 219 -11.27 9.63 -1.99
N PHE A 220 -11.46 8.39 -1.55
CA PHE A 220 -11.07 7.21 -2.30
C PHE A 220 -12.17 6.89 -3.31
N GLU A 221 -11.86 7.07 -4.59
CA GLU A 221 -12.72 6.75 -5.71
C GLU A 221 -12.45 5.30 -6.17
N ALA A 222 -13.27 4.38 -5.66
CA ALA A 222 -13.16 2.93 -5.86
C ALA A 222 -14.37 2.34 -6.62
N SER A 223 -15.22 3.18 -7.24
CA SER A 223 -16.34 2.71 -8.06
C SER A 223 -15.89 2.11 -9.39
N GLY A 224 -14.73 2.55 -9.90
CA GLY A 224 -14.23 2.20 -11.23
C GLY A 224 -14.99 2.86 -12.38
N VAL A 225 -15.85 3.84 -12.09
CA VAL A 225 -16.60 4.64 -13.09
C VAL A 225 -15.92 6.00 -13.29
N CYS A 226 -15.56 6.70 -12.21
CA CYS A 226 -14.85 7.97 -12.27
C CYS A 226 -13.33 7.71 -12.30
N THR A 227 -12.73 7.77 -13.48
CA THR A 227 -11.31 7.46 -13.70
C THR A 227 -10.53 8.60 -14.36
N THR A 228 -11.19 9.73 -14.67
CA THR A 228 -10.53 10.94 -15.18
C THR A 228 -10.59 12.10 -14.19
N ILE A 229 -9.76 13.13 -14.41
CA ILE A 229 -9.78 14.37 -13.62
C ILE A 229 -11.18 15.00 -13.67
N ASP A 230 -11.77 15.08 -14.87
CA ASP A 230 -13.07 15.70 -15.10
C ASP A 230 -14.21 14.96 -14.42
N GLU A 231 -14.23 13.62 -14.50
CA GLU A 231 -15.24 12.79 -13.83
C GLU A 231 -15.18 12.96 -12.30
N CYS A 232 -13.97 13.13 -11.75
CA CYS A 232 -13.74 13.30 -10.32
C CYS A 232 -14.04 14.73 -9.82
N GLN A 233 -14.21 15.74 -10.68
CA GLN A 233 -14.51 17.11 -10.26
C GLN A 233 -15.76 17.22 -9.39
N SER A 234 -16.73 16.35 -9.63
CA SER A 234 -17.98 16.27 -8.86
C SER A 234 -17.74 16.05 -7.36
N HIS A 235 -16.72 15.28 -6.97
CA HIS A 235 -16.32 15.11 -5.57
C HIS A 235 -15.72 16.37 -4.97
N LEU A 236 -14.91 17.11 -5.73
CA LEU A 236 -14.28 18.35 -5.28
C LEU A 236 -15.35 19.44 -5.08
N GLN A 237 -16.31 19.53 -6.01
CA GLN A 237 -17.47 20.43 -5.89
C GLN A 237 -18.35 20.11 -4.68
N ALA A 238 -18.43 18.83 -4.30
CA ALA A 238 -19.10 18.37 -3.08
C ALA A 238 -18.33 18.70 -1.77
N GLY A 239 -17.18 19.36 -1.85
CA GLY A 239 -16.45 19.90 -0.72
C GLY A 239 -15.30 19.05 -0.19
N SER A 240 -14.87 18.02 -0.94
CA SER A 240 -13.61 17.34 -0.66
C SER A 240 -12.40 18.16 -1.12
N LYS A 241 -11.23 17.87 -0.56
CA LYS A 241 -9.97 18.57 -0.91
C LYS A 241 -9.19 17.82 -2.00
N LYS A 242 -9.21 16.49 -1.95
CA LYS A 242 -8.47 15.62 -2.88
C LYS A 242 -9.28 14.37 -3.22
N VAL A 243 -9.06 13.85 -4.41
CA VAL A 243 -9.61 12.57 -4.89
C VAL A 243 -8.48 11.63 -5.29
N ILE A 244 -8.54 10.40 -4.80
CA ILE A 244 -7.60 9.31 -5.08
C ILE A 244 -8.35 8.24 -5.87
N ILE A 245 -8.02 8.10 -7.15
CA ILE A 245 -8.60 7.08 -8.03
C ILE A 245 -7.91 5.75 -7.75
N ALA A 246 -8.68 4.75 -7.30
CA ALA A 246 -8.21 3.38 -7.03
C ALA A 246 -8.18 2.51 -8.30
N ALA A 247 -7.74 3.11 -9.41
CA ALA A 247 -7.73 2.55 -10.76
C ALA A 247 -6.76 3.40 -11.63
N PRO A 248 -6.31 2.89 -12.79
CA PRO A 248 -5.47 3.70 -13.67
C PRO A 248 -6.30 4.85 -14.25
N SER A 249 -5.65 5.99 -14.46
CA SER A 249 -6.25 7.17 -15.08
C SER A 249 -5.53 7.49 -16.39
N THR A 250 -6.27 8.02 -17.36
CA THR A 250 -5.72 8.47 -18.64
C THR A 250 -5.10 9.87 -18.57
N ASP A 251 -5.52 10.69 -17.60
CA ASP A 251 -5.17 12.11 -17.50
C ASP A 251 -4.73 12.53 -16.09
N ALA A 252 -5.15 11.84 -15.02
CA ALA A 252 -4.66 12.09 -13.67
C ALA A 252 -3.27 11.50 -13.46
N PRO A 253 -2.35 12.25 -12.82
CA PRO A 253 -1.01 11.74 -12.55
C PRO A 253 -1.07 10.52 -11.62
N MET A 254 -0.37 9.48 -12.03
CA MET A 254 -0.28 8.20 -11.32
C MET A 254 0.96 8.15 -10.45
N PHE A 255 0.79 7.75 -9.20
CA PHE A 255 1.88 7.59 -8.25
C PHE A 255 1.97 6.14 -7.79
N VAL A 256 3.20 5.61 -7.83
CA VAL A 256 3.59 4.30 -7.30
C VAL A 256 4.65 4.56 -6.24
N MET A 257 4.38 4.09 -5.03
CA MET A 257 5.29 4.26 -3.90
C MET A 257 6.60 3.50 -4.14
N GLY A 258 7.72 4.08 -3.69
CA GLY A 258 9.07 3.59 -3.97
C GLY A 258 9.57 3.87 -5.40
N VAL A 259 8.80 4.58 -6.22
CA VAL A 259 9.11 4.76 -7.65
C VAL A 259 9.08 6.23 -8.06
N ASN A 260 7.95 6.91 -7.85
CA ASN A 260 7.76 8.28 -8.35
C ASN A 260 6.91 9.17 -7.41
N GLU A 261 6.67 8.76 -6.18
CA GLU A 261 5.97 9.54 -5.16
C GLU A 261 6.68 10.86 -4.83
N ASP A 262 8.00 10.93 -5.03
CA ASP A 262 8.81 12.14 -4.89
C ASP A 262 8.41 13.25 -5.87
N LYS A 263 7.71 12.90 -6.95
CA LYS A 263 7.18 13.85 -7.94
C LYS A 263 5.85 14.48 -7.52
N TYR A 264 5.21 14.00 -6.46
CA TYR A 264 3.96 14.58 -5.98
C TYR A 264 4.22 15.97 -5.39
N THR A 265 3.58 16.99 -5.94
CA THR A 265 3.84 18.38 -5.51
C THR A 265 2.85 18.89 -4.46
N GLY A 266 1.81 18.10 -4.17
CA GLY A 266 0.71 18.50 -3.30
C GLY A 266 -0.32 19.41 -3.99
N LYS A 267 -0.06 19.86 -5.22
CA LYS A 267 -0.97 20.74 -5.98
C LYS A 267 -2.06 19.95 -6.69
N GLU A 268 -1.76 18.73 -7.10
CA GLU A 268 -2.65 17.86 -7.85
C GLU A 268 -3.86 17.49 -6.97
N THR A 269 -5.05 17.88 -7.39
CA THR A 269 -6.29 17.66 -6.62
C THR A 269 -6.93 16.30 -6.89
N VAL A 270 -6.69 15.75 -8.07
CA VAL A 270 -7.10 14.40 -8.47
C VAL A 270 -5.85 13.66 -8.92
N ILE A 271 -5.65 12.46 -8.37
CA ILE A 271 -4.48 11.63 -8.60
C ILE A 271 -4.90 10.16 -8.58
N SER A 272 -4.07 9.28 -9.14
CA SER A 272 -4.36 7.84 -9.25
C SER A 272 -3.29 7.00 -8.55
N SER A 273 -3.74 5.92 -7.89
CA SER A 273 -2.85 4.91 -7.28
C SER A 273 -2.42 3.82 -8.28
N ALA A 274 -2.53 4.10 -9.58
CA ALA A 274 -2.25 3.17 -10.66
C ALA A 274 -3.04 1.85 -10.57
N THR A 275 -2.41 0.72 -10.93
CA THR A 275 -3.00 -0.62 -10.86
C THR A 275 -2.20 -1.51 -9.93
N CYS A 276 -2.79 -2.56 -9.36
CA CYS A 276 -2.06 -3.58 -8.60
C CYS A 276 -0.87 -4.17 -9.39
N THR A 277 -1.05 -4.47 -10.67
CA THR A 277 0.05 -4.94 -11.54
C THR A 277 1.15 -3.89 -11.69
N THR A 278 0.81 -2.60 -11.84
CA THR A 278 1.80 -1.52 -11.95
C THR A 278 2.57 -1.33 -10.65
N ASN A 279 1.89 -1.41 -9.50
CA ASN A 279 2.53 -1.33 -8.18
C ASN A 279 3.52 -2.49 -7.95
N CYS A 280 3.23 -3.69 -8.48
CA CYS A 280 4.19 -4.80 -8.46
C CYS A 280 5.35 -4.61 -9.44
N LEU A 281 5.04 -4.26 -10.70
CA LEU A 281 6.01 -4.21 -11.77
C LEU A 281 6.98 -3.02 -11.66
N ALA A 282 6.49 -1.83 -11.30
CA ALA A 282 7.29 -0.61 -11.43
C ALA A 282 8.51 -0.58 -10.49
N PRO A 283 8.42 -0.98 -9.20
CA PRO A 283 9.60 -1.08 -8.33
C PRO A 283 10.60 -2.12 -8.84
N LEU A 284 10.12 -3.28 -9.31
CA LEU A 284 10.97 -4.31 -9.91
C LEU A 284 11.71 -3.78 -11.15
N ALA A 285 10.97 -3.16 -12.08
CA ALA A 285 11.54 -2.58 -13.28
C ALA A 285 12.53 -1.45 -12.97
N LYS A 286 12.26 -0.61 -11.95
CA LYS A 286 13.17 0.45 -11.49
C LYS A 286 14.51 -0.12 -11.03
N ILE A 287 14.51 -1.13 -10.15
CA ILE A 287 15.74 -1.78 -9.65
C ILE A 287 16.58 -2.31 -10.82
N ILE A 288 15.94 -3.07 -11.73
CA ILE A 288 16.63 -3.69 -12.86
C ILE A 288 17.14 -2.65 -13.85
N HIS A 289 16.35 -1.61 -14.11
CA HIS A 289 16.72 -0.54 -15.03
C HIS A 289 17.90 0.27 -14.48
N GLU A 290 17.87 0.65 -13.20
CA GLU A 290 18.92 1.46 -12.58
C GLU A 290 20.26 0.69 -12.48
N LYS A 291 20.23 -0.61 -12.15
CA LYS A 291 21.46 -1.41 -11.97
C LYS A 291 22.00 -2.05 -13.25
N PHE A 292 21.14 -2.52 -14.14
CA PHE A 292 21.52 -3.32 -15.32
C PHE A 292 21.09 -2.71 -16.65
N GLY A 293 20.15 -1.76 -16.64
CA GLY A 293 19.57 -1.15 -17.82
C GLY A 293 18.64 -2.10 -18.56
N ILE A 294 17.36 -1.75 -18.67
CA ILE A 294 16.41 -2.49 -19.52
C ILE A 294 16.49 -1.89 -20.94
N ILE A 295 16.77 -2.74 -21.93
CA ILE A 295 16.69 -2.37 -23.35
C ILE A 295 15.25 -2.49 -23.83
N GLU A 296 14.65 -3.67 -23.63
CA GLU A 296 13.26 -3.97 -23.95
C GLU A 296 12.74 -5.06 -23.01
N ALA A 297 11.44 -5.07 -22.76
CA ALA A 297 10.80 -6.05 -21.91
C ALA A 297 9.36 -6.36 -22.33
N LEU A 298 8.96 -7.60 -22.09
CA LEU A 298 7.57 -8.05 -22.17
C LEU A 298 7.13 -8.54 -20.80
N MET A 299 5.98 -8.04 -20.34
CA MET A 299 5.40 -8.46 -19.08
C MET A 299 4.10 -9.23 -19.30
N THR A 300 3.98 -10.38 -18.65
CA THR A 300 2.72 -11.09 -18.50
C THR A 300 2.34 -11.09 -17.02
N THR A 301 1.13 -10.68 -16.69
CA THR A 301 0.57 -10.95 -15.36
C THR A 301 -0.36 -12.15 -15.44
N VAL A 302 -0.07 -13.19 -14.66
CA VAL A 302 -1.02 -14.27 -14.39
C VAL A 302 -1.85 -13.80 -13.20
N HIS A 303 -3.03 -13.30 -13.51
CA HIS A 303 -3.82 -12.47 -12.61
C HIS A 303 -5.05 -13.23 -12.14
N SER A 304 -5.38 -13.14 -10.86
CA SER A 304 -6.64 -13.64 -10.33
C SER A 304 -7.86 -13.04 -11.06
N TYR A 305 -8.98 -13.74 -11.11
CA TYR A 305 -10.19 -13.12 -11.66
C TYR A 305 -10.67 -11.97 -10.76
N THR A 306 -11.42 -11.05 -11.32
CA THR A 306 -11.95 -9.85 -10.65
C THR A 306 -13.45 -9.76 -10.88
N PRO A 307 -14.18 -8.87 -10.19
CA PRO A 307 -15.62 -8.68 -10.44
C PRO A 307 -15.99 -8.26 -11.88
N LYS A 308 -15.01 -7.92 -12.72
CA LYS A 308 -15.19 -7.63 -14.15
C LYS A 308 -15.30 -8.88 -15.03
N GLN A 309 -15.08 -10.08 -14.49
CA GLN A 309 -15.31 -11.35 -15.18
C GLN A 309 -16.62 -11.99 -14.72
N ASN A 310 -17.28 -12.72 -15.61
CA ASN A 310 -18.54 -13.39 -15.30
C ASN A 310 -18.31 -14.75 -14.64
N ILE A 311 -19.21 -15.16 -13.75
CA ILE A 311 -19.15 -16.48 -13.10
C ILE A 311 -19.42 -17.61 -14.13
N ILE A 312 -20.33 -17.34 -15.06
CA ILE A 312 -20.72 -18.21 -16.17
C ILE A 312 -20.67 -17.43 -17.47
N ASP A 313 -20.75 -18.11 -18.61
CA ASP A 313 -20.69 -17.49 -19.93
C ASP A 313 -21.86 -16.51 -20.14
N GLU A 314 -21.56 -15.21 -20.19
CA GLU A 314 -22.52 -14.13 -20.42
C GLU A 314 -21.96 -13.05 -21.36
N PRO A 315 -22.80 -12.37 -22.15
CA PRO A 315 -22.35 -11.30 -23.03
C PRO A 315 -21.71 -10.14 -22.25
N LEU A 316 -20.51 -9.74 -22.65
CA LEU A 316 -19.84 -8.53 -22.15
C LEU A 316 -19.45 -7.63 -23.32
N ASN A 317 -19.87 -6.36 -23.27
CA ASN A 317 -19.56 -5.39 -24.31
C ASN A 317 -18.05 -5.13 -24.39
N LYS A 318 -17.50 -5.06 -25.62
CA LYS A 318 -16.10 -4.75 -25.94
C LYS A 318 -15.03 -5.77 -25.49
N HIS A 319 -15.29 -6.65 -24.51
CA HIS A 319 -14.30 -7.61 -23.98
C HIS A 319 -14.85 -9.05 -23.93
N TRP A 320 -15.06 -9.67 -25.10
CA TRP A 320 -15.75 -10.96 -25.23
C TRP A 320 -15.14 -12.10 -24.43
N ARG A 321 -13.80 -12.14 -24.31
CA ARG A 321 -13.10 -13.17 -23.55
C ARG A 321 -13.43 -13.11 -22.05
N SER A 322 -13.58 -11.90 -21.49
CA SER A 322 -13.94 -11.69 -20.08
C SER A 322 -15.40 -12.08 -19.77
N GLY A 323 -16.23 -12.25 -20.80
CA GLY A 323 -17.59 -12.75 -20.65
C GLY A 323 -17.68 -14.26 -20.40
N ARG A 324 -16.58 -15.00 -20.57
CA ARG A 324 -16.51 -16.44 -20.31
C ARG A 324 -16.36 -16.71 -18.81
N GLY A 325 -16.87 -17.86 -18.35
CA GLY A 325 -16.84 -18.25 -16.93
C GLY A 325 -15.44 -18.19 -16.30
N ALA A 326 -15.29 -17.36 -15.27
CA ALA A 326 -14.01 -17.01 -14.66
C ALA A 326 -13.31 -18.19 -13.97
N ALA A 327 -14.07 -19.05 -13.30
CA ALA A 327 -13.54 -20.15 -12.50
C ALA A 327 -13.18 -21.39 -13.32
N GLN A 328 -13.42 -21.38 -14.64
CA GLN A 328 -13.18 -22.53 -15.53
C GLN A 328 -12.16 -22.23 -16.63
N ASN A 329 -11.73 -20.97 -16.81
CA ASN A 329 -10.94 -20.56 -17.96
C ASN A 329 -9.66 -19.82 -17.57
N ILE A 330 -8.65 -19.98 -18.43
CA ILE A 330 -7.53 -19.05 -18.54
C ILE A 330 -7.89 -18.04 -19.62
N ILE A 331 -8.07 -16.77 -19.25
CA ILE A 331 -8.66 -15.73 -20.11
C ILE A 331 -7.59 -14.69 -20.48
N PRO A 332 -7.06 -14.69 -21.72
CA PRO A 332 -6.10 -13.68 -22.12
C PRO A 332 -6.77 -12.30 -22.24
N SER A 333 -6.10 -11.27 -21.72
CA SER A 333 -6.57 -9.89 -21.67
C SER A 333 -5.44 -8.91 -21.96
N LEU A 334 -5.78 -7.74 -22.51
CA LEU A 334 -4.84 -6.63 -22.66
C LEU A 334 -4.78 -5.86 -21.34
N THR A 335 -3.59 -5.39 -20.97
CA THR A 335 -3.40 -4.56 -19.78
C THR A 335 -2.52 -3.36 -20.13
N GLY A 336 -2.93 -2.18 -19.66
CA GLY A 336 -2.16 -0.94 -19.78
C GLY A 336 -1.15 -0.73 -18.65
N ALA A 337 -0.97 -1.71 -17.76
CA ALA A 337 -0.13 -1.59 -16.55
C ALA A 337 1.36 -1.30 -16.83
N ALA A 338 1.76 -1.32 -18.10
CA ALA A 338 3.15 -1.45 -18.52
C ALA A 338 3.47 -0.77 -19.86
N THR A 339 2.55 0.02 -20.42
CA THR A 339 2.78 0.74 -21.68
C THR A 339 3.67 1.96 -21.45
N ALA A 340 4.98 1.75 -21.43
CA ALA A 340 5.98 2.79 -21.32
C ALA A 340 7.22 2.44 -22.16
N GLY A 341 7.33 3.05 -23.35
CA GLY A 341 8.49 3.11 -24.25
C GLY A 341 9.24 1.81 -24.59
N LYS A 342 9.81 1.14 -23.59
CA LYS A 342 10.61 -0.08 -23.67
C LYS A 342 9.86 -1.33 -23.19
N LEU A 343 8.65 -1.17 -22.66
CA LEU A 343 7.91 -2.25 -22.02
C LEU A 343 6.50 -2.33 -22.62
N ASN A 344 6.07 -3.56 -22.88
CA ASN A 344 4.70 -3.86 -23.31
C ASN A 344 4.14 -5.04 -22.50
N SER A 345 2.82 -5.16 -22.41
CA SER A 345 2.22 -6.13 -21.48
C SER A 345 0.94 -6.79 -21.93
N MET A 346 0.70 -7.97 -21.36
CA MET A 346 -0.60 -8.64 -21.39
C MET A 346 -0.91 -9.32 -20.06
N ALA A 347 -2.11 -9.88 -19.95
CA ALA A 347 -2.54 -10.63 -18.78
C ALA A 347 -3.19 -11.96 -19.18
N PHE A 348 -3.10 -12.95 -18.31
CA PHE A 348 -3.98 -14.12 -18.30
C PHE A 348 -4.78 -14.09 -17.00
N ARG A 349 -6.11 -13.98 -17.07
CA ARG A 349 -6.95 -14.19 -15.89
C ARG A 349 -7.08 -15.68 -15.63
N VAL A 350 -6.82 -16.12 -14.40
CA VAL A 350 -6.85 -17.54 -14.03
C VAL A 350 -7.88 -17.81 -12.92
N PRO A 351 -8.31 -19.07 -12.75
CA PRO A 351 -9.28 -19.49 -11.71
C PRO A 351 -8.81 -19.39 -10.25
N THR A 352 -8.12 -18.32 -9.89
CA THR A 352 -7.77 -17.99 -8.50
C THR A 352 -8.52 -16.73 -8.08
N PRO A 353 -9.07 -16.69 -6.86
CA PRO A 353 -9.89 -15.57 -6.42
C PRO A 353 -9.08 -14.35 -5.95
N ASN A 354 -7.83 -14.54 -5.53
CA ASN A 354 -6.92 -13.49 -5.12
C ASN A 354 -5.46 -13.94 -5.25
N VAL A 355 -4.54 -12.98 -5.13
CA VAL A 355 -3.10 -13.07 -5.41
C VAL A 355 -2.82 -13.28 -6.89
N SER A 356 -1.84 -12.55 -7.39
CA SER A 356 -1.45 -12.54 -8.78
C SER A 356 0.08 -12.56 -8.88
N VAL A 357 0.60 -12.83 -10.07
CA VAL A 357 2.05 -12.89 -10.30
C VAL A 357 2.43 -12.18 -11.59
N VAL A 358 3.46 -11.37 -11.52
CA VAL A 358 4.15 -10.74 -12.66
C VAL A 358 5.26 -11.67 -13.15
N ASP A 359 5.26 -11.95 -14.44
CA ASP A 359 6.38 -12.49 -15.22
C ASP A 359 6.93 -11.34 -16.07
N LEU A 360 8.13 -10.88 -15.73
CA LEU A 360 8.88 -9.87 -16.48
C LEU A 360 10.00 -10.54 -17.26
N THR A 361 9.86 -10.62 -18.58
CA THR A 361 10.92 -11.08 -19.48
C THR A 361 11.64 -9.87 -20.07
N ALA A 362 12.92 -9.69 -19.74
CA ALA A 362 13.67 -8.47 -20.05
C ALA A 362 15.02 -8.78 -20.71
N ARG A 363 15.39 -7.92 -21.66
CA ARG A 363 16.75 -7.86 -22.20
C ARG A 363 17.54 -6.73 -21.55
N LEU A 364 18.65 -7.09 -20.92
CA LEU A 364 19.51 -6.20 -20.15
C LEU A 364 20.61 -5.60 -21.02
N ASN A 365 20.96 -4.34 -20.75
CA ASN A 365 22.06 -3.65 -21.41
C ASN A 365 23.42 -4.11 -20.87
N LYS A 366 23.54 -4.16 -19.54
CA LYS A 366 24.70 -4.72 -18.85
C LYS A 366 24.41 -6.18 -18.52
N GLY A 367 25.17 -7.10 -19.13
CA GLY A 367 25.06 -8.53 -18.83
C GLY A 367 25.51 -8.83 -17.39
N THR A 368 24.84 -9.78 -16.74
CA THR A 368 25.03 -10.10 -15.31
C THR A 368 24.57 -11.54 -15.03
N LYS A 369 25.06 -12.12 -13.92
CA LYS A 369 24.58 -13.43 -13.47
C LYS A 369 23.24 -13.31 -12.73
N TYR A 370 22.42 -14.36 -12.76
CA TYR A 370 21.10 -14.33 -12.14
C TYR A 370 21.18 -14.09 -10.62
N GLU A 371 22.22 -14.61 -9.99
CA GLU A 371 22.51 -14.42 -8.57
C GLU A 371 22.81 -12.94 -8.24
N GLU A 372 23.45 -12.21 -9.16
CA GLU A 372 23.71 -10.78 -9.00
C GLU A 372 22.42 -9.95 -9.13
N ILE A 373 21.49 -10.38 -10.00
CA ILE A 373 20.15 -9.79 -10.07
C ILE A 373 19.39 -10.04 -8.77
N CYS A 374 19.39 -11.28 -8.28
CA CYS A 374 18.75 -11.64 -7.03
C CYS A 374 19.33 -10.85 -5.85
N ALA A 375 20.65 -10.72 -5.77
CA ALA A 375 21.32 -9.94 -4.74
C ALA A 375 20.93 -8.45 -4.79
N ALA A 376 20.85 -7.87 -5.99
CA ALA A 376 20.42 -6.50 -6.19
C ALA A 376 18.97 -6.25 -5.73
N ILE A 377 18.07 -7.20 -5.96
CA ILE A 377 16.68 -7.12 -5.51
C ILE A 377 16.60 -7.33 -3.99
N LYS A 378 17.35 -8.29 -3.44
CA LYS A 378 17.43 -8.54 -1.98
C LYS A 378 18.00 -7.33 -1.24
N GLU A 379 18.96 -6.63 -1.81
CA GLU A 379 19.48 -5.35 -1.29
C GLU A 379 18.39 -4.28 -1.30
N ALA A 380 17.63 -4.16 -2.39
CA ALA A 380 16.52 -3.23 -2.50
C ALA A 380 15.41 -3.51 -1.47
N ALA A 381 15.08 -4.78 -1.25
CA ALA A 381 14.11 -5.26 -0.26
C ALA A 381 14.51 -4.89 1.18
N ASN A 382 15.80 -4.97 1.50
CA ASN A 382 16.32 -4.67 2.84
C ASN A 382 16.54 -3.17 3.09
N SER A 383 16.49 -2.32 2.05
CA SER A 383 16.80 -0.89 2.18
C SER A 383 15.81 0.02 1.43
N PRO A 384 16.12 0.55 0.21
CA PRO A 384 15.35 1.66 -0.38
C PRO A 384 13.87 1.34 -0.64
N LEU A 385 13.50 0.06 -0.69
CA LEU A 385 12.13 -0.40 -0.93
C LEU A 385 11.63 -1.31 0.19
N LYS A 386 12.19 -1.17 1.39
CA LYS A 386 11.72 -1.89 2.58
C LYS A 386 10.22 -1.64 2.78
N ASN A 387 9.47 -2.71 3.01
CA ASN A 387 8.00 -2.76 3.16
C ASN A 387 7.19 -2.47 1.88
N ILE A 388 7.84 -2.27 0.73
CA ILE A 388 7.22 -2.26 -0.61
C ILE A 388 7.56 -3.56 -1.33
N LEU A 389 8.82 -3.98 -1.21
CA LEU A 389 9.41 -5.16 -1.82
C LEU A 389 9.79 -6.17 -0.73
N ALA A 390 9.21 -7.38 -0.81
CA ALA A 390 9.69 -8.57 -0.10
C ALA A 390 10.49 -9.48 -1.05
N TYR A 391 11.32 -10.34 -0.46
CA TYR A 391 12.18 -11.27 -1.21
C TYR A 391 12.07 -12.65 -0.59
N THR A 392 11.84 -13.67 -1.42
CA THR A 392 11.72 -15.06 -0.96
C THR A 392 12.60 -16.01 -1.77
N GLU A 393 13.13 -17.01 -1.08
CA GLU A 393 13.82 -18.19 -1.63
C GLU A 393 13.04 -19.49 -1.30
N ASP A 394 11.85 -19.37 -0.72
CA ASP A 394 11.02 -20.51 -0.34
C ASP A 394 10.22 -21.05 -1.54
N GLU A 395 9.79 -22.31 -1.46
CA GLU A 395 8.94 -22.94 -2.48
C GLU A 395 7.47 -22.54 -2.24
N VAL A 396 7.12 -21.32 -2.63
CA VAL A 396 5.84 -20.65 -2.37
C VAL A 396 4.84 -20.80 -3.51
N VAL A 397 3.55 -20.64 -3.20
CA VAL A 397 2.43 -20.58 -4.15
C VAL A 397 1.49 -19.43 -3.84
N SER A 398 0.54 -19.14 -4.73
CA SER A 398 -0.32 -17.94 -4.63
C SER A 398 -1.04 -17.78 -3.29
N THR A 399 -1.50 -18.86 -2.65
CA THR A 399 -2.24 -18.76 -1.39
C THR A 399 -1.40 -18.32 -0.21
N ASP A 400 -0.07 -18.45 -0.29
CA ASP A 400 0.84 -18.08 0.79
C ASP A 400 0.95 -16.55 0.96
N PHE A 401 0.51 -15.79 -0.05
CA PHE A 401 0.54 -14.33 -0.07
C PHE A 401 -0.83 -13.69 0.15
N VAL A 402 -1.86 -14.46 0.52
CA VAL A 402 -3.17 -13.87 0.84
C VAL A 402 -3.05 -13.02 2.10
N GLY A 403 -3.34 -11.72 1.96
CA GLY A 403 -3.15 -10.75 3.04
C GLY A 403 -1.71 -10.29 3.21
N ASP A 404 -0.78 -10.66 2.32
CA ASP A 404 0.53 -10.03 2.24
C ASP A 404 0.37 -8.59 1.75
N THR A 405 1.23 -7.71 2.26
CA THR A 405 1.04 -6.26 2.24
C THR A 405 2.11 -5.57 1.42
N HIS A 406 3.09 -6.32 0.93
CA HIS A 406 4.05 -5.83 -0.03
C HIS A 406 3.40 -5.72 -1.42
N SER A 407 3.71 -4.65 -2.15
CA SER A 407 3.30 -4.50 -3.56
C SER A 407 3.95 -5.53 -4.46
N LEU A 408 5.08 -6.07 -4.03
CA LEU A 408 5.99 -6.87 -4.82
C LEU A 408 6.69 -7.87 -3.88
N ILE A 409 6.51 -9.16 -4.12
CA ILE A 409 7.30 -10.22 -3.48
C ILE A 409 8.11 -10.93 -4.56
N PHE A 410 9.41 -10.65 -4.64
CA PHE A 410 10.28 -11.28 -5.62
C PHE A 410 10.58 -12.73 -5.26
N ASP A 411 10.32 -13.63 -6.22
CA ASP A 411 10.57 -15.06 -6.11
C ASP A 411 11.87 -15.43 -6.81
N ALA A 412 12.91 -15.66 -6.00
CA ALA A 412 14.25 -15.93 -6.48
C ALA A 412 14.41 -17.31 -7.13
N LYS A 413 13.48 -18.24 -6.89
CA LYS A 413 13.55 -19.60 -7.43
C LYS A 413 12.65 -19.79 -8.64
N ALA A 414 11.61 -18.99 -8.79
CA ALA A 414 10.71 -19.05 -9.94
C ALA A 414 11.25 -18.33 -11.19
N GLY A 415 12.18 -17.38 -11.04
CA GLY A 415 12.82 -16.73 -12.18
C GLY A 415 13.90 -17.59 -12.85
N ILE A 416 14.31 -17.21 -14.06
CA ILE A 416 15.33 -17.92 -14.82
C ILE A 416 16.10 -16.98 -15.75
N SER A 417 17.41 -17.16 -15.84
CA SER A 417 18.25 -16.51 -16.85
C SER A 417 18.52 -17.47 -18.01
N HIS A 418 18.25 -17.04 -19.24
CA HIS A 418 18.64 -17.80 -20.43
C HIS A 418 20.12 -17.55 -20.77
N ASN A 419 20.57 -16.30 -20.61
CA ASN A 419 21.96 -15.88 -20.68
C ASN A 419 22.13 -14.58 -19.89
N ASP A 420 23.37 -14.09 -19.79
CA ASP A 420 23.73 -12.92 -18.99
C ASP A 420 22.94 -11.64 -19.34
N ASN A 421 22.36 -11.55 -20.54
CA ASN A 421 21.58 -10.39 -21.00
C ASN A 421 20.08 -10.66 -21.16
N PHE A 422 19.59 -11.88 -20.98
CA PHE A 422 18.18 -12.22 -21.22
C PHE A 422 17.60 -13.04 -20.09
N VAL A 423 16.68 -12.43 -19.36
CA VAL A 423 16.19 -12.93 -18.07
C VAL A 423 14.67 -12.90 -17.97
N LYS A 424 14.14 -13.81 -17.18
CA LYS A 424 12.76 -13.85 -16.72
C LYS A 424 12.75 -13.70 -15.20
N LEU A 425 12.01 -12.72 -14.72
CA LEU A 425 11.86 -12.38 -13.31
C LEU A 425 10.42 -12.60 -12.89
N VAL A 426 10.21 -13.20 -11.71
CA VAL A 426 8.88 -13.57 -11.21
C VAL A 426 8.64 -12.87 -9.88
N ALA A 427 7.46 -12.28 -9.75
CA ALA A 427 7.09 -11.47 -8.59
C ALA A 427 5.62 -11.63 -8.24
N TRP A 428 5.32 -12.06 -7.01
CA TRP A 428 3.98 -12.19 -6.48
C TRP A 428 3.46 -10.85 -5.95
N TYR A 429 2.14 -10.72 -5.84
CA TYR A 429 1.47 -9.63 -5.15
C TYR A 429 0.03 -10.03 -4.79
N ASP A 430 -0.41 -9.67 -3.59
CA ASP A 430 -1.83 -9.65 -3.28
C ASP A 430 -2.47 -8.50 -4.06
N ASN A 431 -3.42 -8.80 -4.95
CA ASN A 431 -4.04 -7.78 -5.79
C ASN A 431 -5.18 -7.01 -5.08
N GLU A 432 -5.35 -7.22 -3.78
CA GLU A 432 -6.45 -6.69 -2.96
C GLU A 432 -6.03 -6.14 -1.59
N TYR A 433 -4.97 -6.63 -0.95
CA TYR A 433 -4.66 -6.33 0.46
C TYR A 433 -3.36 -5.52 0.67
N ASP A 434 -3.35 -4.68 1.72
CA ASP A 434 -2.18 -4.00 2.28
C ASP A 434 -2.47 -3.61 3.76
N SER A 435 -1.71 -4.13 4.73
CA SER A 435 -1.80 -3.77 6.16
C SER A 435 -0.47 -3.88 6.94
N ASP A 436 -0.33 -3.14 8.04
CA ASP A 436 0.96 -2.86 8.70
C ASP A 436 1.05 -3.58 10.09
N GLN A 437 0.95 -4.92 10.14
CA GLN A 437 0.86 -5.72 11.39
C GLN A 437 2.18 -6.43 11.79
N LEU A 438 2.58 -6.37 13.08
CA LEU A 438 3.69 -7.13 13.68
C LEU A 438 3.19 -8.52 14.13
N GLU A 439 3.93 -9.59 13.84
CA GLU A 439 3.66 -10.93 14.37
C GLU A 439 4.84 -11.45 15.21
N ILE A 440 4.53 -12.07 16.35
CA ILE A 440 5.46 -12.76 17.24
C ILE A 440 5.03 -14.22 17.32
N ILE A 441 5.90 -15.14 16.93
CA ILE A 441 5.60 -16.56 16.82
C ILE A 441 6.49 -17.35 17.77
N LEU A 442 5.90 -18.02 18.77
CA LEU A 442 6.59 -18.94 19.68
C LEU A 442 6.45 -20.37 19.17
N LYS A 443 7.58 -21.05 18.94
CA LYS A 443 7.63 -22.48 18.62
C LYS A 443 8.50 -23.20 19.64
N TRP A 444 8.21 -24.46 19.92
CA TRP A 444 8.99 -25.29 20.84
C TRP A 444 8.90 -26.78 20.46
N ASN A 445 9.67 -27.63 21.13
CA ASN A 445 9.66 -29.08 20.92
C ASN A 445 8.79 -29.81 21.97
N LEU A 446 8.53 -31.10 21.74
CA LEU A 446 7.66 -31.93 22.60
C LEU A 446 8.19 -32.16 24.04
N ILE A 447 9.38 -31.67 24.41
CA ILE A 447 9.95 -31.80 25.76
C ILE A 447 9.22 -30.88 26.75
N SER A 448 8.72 -29.74 26.29
CA SER A 448 7.82 -28.87 27.06
C SER A 448 6.44 -28.93 26.40
N ARG A 449 5.44 -29.43 27.12
CA ARG A 449 4.13 -29.72 26.53
C ARG A 449 3.18 -28.51 26.46
N ASP A 450 3.59 -27.40 27.07
CA ASP A 450 2.73 -26.28 27.42
C ASP A 450 3.59 -25.02 27.64
N LEU A 451 3.83 -24.27 26.56
CA LEU A 451 4.54 -23.00 26.58
C LEU A 451 3.62 -21.93 25.98
N ASP A 452 3.44 -20.85 26.72
CA ASP A 452 2.49 -19.81 26.35
C ASP A 452 3.16 -18.50 26.00
N SER A 453 2.56 -17.83 25.03
CA SER A 453 2.85 -16.46 24.65
C SER A 453 2.12 -15.49 25.56
N HIS A 454 2.90 -14.65 26.24
CA HIS A 454 2.40 -13.55 27.05
C HIS A 454 2.90 -12.22 26.47
N LEU A 455 1.98 -11.27 26.28
CA LEU A 455 2.31 -9.91 25.88
C LEU A 455 1.70 -8.90 26.85
N PHE A 456 2.56 -8.18 27.57
CA PHE A 456 2.16 -7.08 28.45
C PHE A 456 2.27 -5.74 27.72
N VAL A 457 1.41 -4.80 28.05
CA VAL A 457 1.37 -3.46 27.46
C VAL A 457 1.50 -2.40 28.56
N SER A 458 2.21 -1.29 28.27
CA SER A 458 2.49 -0.23 29.24
C SER A 458 1.26 0.48 29.81
N ASP A 459 0.10 0.31 29.19
CA ASP A 459 -1.19 0.82 29.69
C ASP A 459 -1.94 -0.17 30.61
N GLY A 460 -1.27 -1.28 30.98
CA GLY A 460 -1.80 -2.29 31.90
C GLY A 460 -2.55 -3.43 31.22
N ARG A 461 -2.66 -3.45 29.89
CA ARG A 461 -3.23 -4.60 29.17
C ARG A 461 -2.27 -5.80 29.18
N HIS A 462 -2.84 -6.99 29.10
CA HIS A 462 -2.11 -8.24 29.06
C HIS A 462 -2.85 -9.25 28.18
N VAL A 463 -2.18 -9.76 27.14
CA VAL A 463 -2.68 -10.79 26.23
C VAL A 463 -2.00 -12.12 26.51
N TYR A 464 -2.81 -13.17 26.68
CA TYR A 464 -2.42 -14.55 26.96
C TYR A 464 -3.63 -15.48 26.74
N TYR A 465 -3.51 -16.77 27.03
CA TYR A 465 -4.55 -17.76 26.71
C TYR A 465 -5.95 -17.47 27.29
N GLU A 466 -6.11 -16.83 28.46
CA GLU A 466 -7.44 -16.45 28.97
C GLU A 466 -7.94 -15.11 28.41
N SER A 467 -7.03 -14.22 28.00
CA SER A 467 -7.35 -12.93 27.34
C SER A 467 -6.67 -12.84 25.97
N LYS A 468 -7.22 -13.58 25.00
CA LYS A 468 -6.61 -13.74 23.67
C LYS A 468 -6.72 -12.51 22.78
N ILE A 469 -7.61 -11.57 23.08
CA ILE A 469 -7.88 -10.42 22.22
C ILE A 469 -8.00 -9.16 23.09
N GLU A 470 -7.12 -8.19 22.86
CA GLU A 470 -7.15 -6.89 23.51
C GLU A 470 -6.88 -5.78 22.49
N ARG A 471 -7.96 -5.10 22.07
CA ARG A 471 -7.95 -4.03 21.06
C ARG A 471 -7.23 -4.41 19.76
N ASN A 472 -5.97 -3.97 19.62
CA ASN A 472 -5.05 -4.09 18.49
C ASN A 472 -4.14 -5.33 18.56
N ILE A 473 -4.40 -6.22 19.52
CA ILE A 473 -3.56 -7.38 19.82
C ILE A 473 -4.42 -8.65 19.82
N SER A 474 -3.95 -9.71 19.15
CA SER A 474 -4.62 -11.01 19.13
C SER A 474 -3.64 -12.17 19.23
N LEU A 475 -3.92 -13.14 20.09
CA LEU A 475 -3.28 -14.46 20.16
C LEU A 475 -4.13 -15.48 19.37
N ASP A 476 -3.50 -16.22 18.46
CA ASP A 476 -4.17 -17.11 17.49
C ASP A 476 -4.77 -18.38 18.11
N CYS A 477 -4.00 -19.08 18.93
CA CYS A 477 -4.33 -20.33 19.55
C CYS A 477 -3.57 -20.47 20.88
N ASP A 478 -4.08 -21.38 21.71
CA ASP A 478 -3.47 -21.78 22.99
C ASP A 478 -3.19 -23.27 22.85
N VAL A 479 -1.92 -23.66 22.91
CA VAL A 479 -1.46 -25.03 22.64
C VAL A 479 -1.17 -25.76 23.94
N THR A 480 -2.24 -26.12 24.65
CA THR A 480 -2.19 -26.84 25.95
C THR A 480 -1.62 -28.28 25.91
N ASN A 481 -1.50 -28.90 24.72
CA ASN A 481 -1.01 -30.28 24.58
C ASN A 481 -0.25 -30.45 23.25
N GLY A 482 1.06 -30.19 23.26
CA GLY A 482 1.91 -30.49 22.11
C GLY A 482 3.08 -29.53 21.95
N ASN A 483 3.42 -29.26 20.69
CA ASN A 483 4.35 -28.23 20.27
C ASN A 483 3.60 -27.13 19.52
N GLY A 484 4.00 -25.86 19.70
CA GLY A 484 3.43 -24.70 19.01
C GLY A 484 3.50 -24.77 17.47
N PRO A 485 3.07 -23.71 16.75
CA PRO A 485 3.25 -22.33 17.19
C PRO A 485 2.09 -21.72 17.96
N GLU A 486 2.43 -20.74 18.79
CA GLU A 486 1.50 -19.67 19.19
C GLU A 486 1.94 -18.35 18.56
N THR A 487 0.99 -17.61 18.01
CA THR A 487 1.23 -16.36 17.30
C THR A 487 0.47 -15.22 17.95
N ILE A 488 1.20 -14.23 18.44
CA ILE A 488 0.64 -12.93 18.83
C ILE A 488 0.80 -11.97 17.66
N LYS A 489 -0.31 -11.44 17.17
CA LYS A 489 -0.33 -10.35 16.19
C LYS A 489 -0.64 -9.03 16.88
N ILE A 490 0.13 -7.99 16.58
CA ILE A 490 0.12 -6.69 17.24
C ILE A 490 0.13 -5.60 16.18
N GLN A 491 -0.76 -4.64 16.29
CA GLN A 491 -0.58 -3.36 15.60
C GLN A 491 -0.04 -2.34 16.59
N LEU A 492 1.22 -1.93 16.44
CA LEU A 492 1.92 -1.11 17.45
C LEU A 492 1.31 0.29 17.58
N GLU A 493 0.94 0.68 18.80
CA GLU A 493 0.52 2.03 19.16
C GLU A 493 1.73 2.87 19.56
N PRO A 494 1.94 4.07 18.98
CA PRO A 494 3.13 4.87 19.23
C PRO A 494 3.40 5.24 20.70
N ASP A 495 2.36 5.37 21.52
CA ASP A 495 2.51 5.82 22.91
C ASP A 495 2.72 4.66 23.90
N LEU A 496 2.83 3.42 23.40
CA LEU A 496 2.88 2.22 24.23
C LEU A 496 4.20 1.47 24.07
N LYS A 497 4.56 0.75 25.13
CA LYS A 497 5.60 -0.27 25.13
C LYS A 497 4.96 -1.64 25.35
N TYR A 498 5.57 -2.65 24.75
CA TYR A 498 5.10 -4.03 24.81
C TYR A 498 6.22 -4.91 25.34
N LEU A 499 5.91 -5.83 26.25
CA LEU A 499 6.86 -6.82 26.75
C LEU A 499 6.39 -8.20 26.33
N TYR A 500 7.20 -8.90 25.53
CA TYR A 500 6.91 -10.26 25.14
C TYR A 500 7.66 -11.27 26.03
N VAL A 501 6.92 -12.25 26.54
CA VAL A 501 7.37 -13.24 27.51
C VAL A 501 6.89 -14.62 27.09
N GLY A 502 7.80 -15.59 27.06
CA GLY A 502 7.44 -17.00 27.00
C GLY A 502 7.27 -17.54 28.42
N TYR A 503 6.16 -18.23 28.71
CA TYR A 503 5.88 -18.76 30.04
C TYR A 503 5.58 -20.27 30.02
N ARG A 504 6.08 -21.00 31.01
CA ARG A 504 5.85 -22.44 31.17
C ARG A 504 4.80 -22.71 32.25
N TYR A 505 3.63 -23.24 31.89
CA TYR A 505 2.57 -23.62 32.85
C TYR A 505 2.79 -25.00 33.49
N PHE A 506 3.24 -26.02 32.75
CA PHE A 506 3.36 -27.39 33.26
C PHE A 506 4.73 -27.70 33.91
N ARG A 507 4.73 -28.53 34.97
CA ARG A 507 5.95 -28.95 35.69
C ARG A 507 6.79 -30.02 34.96
N ASP A 508 6.30 -30.55 33.85
CA ASP A 508 7.00 -31.58 33.09
C ASP A 508 7.91 -30.95 32.03
N GLY A 509 9.22 -30.99 32.28
CA GLY A 509 10.25 -30.45 31.38
C GLY A 509 10.92 -29.18 31.91
N GLN A 510 12.09 -28.83 31.36
CA GLN A 510 12.80 -27.59 31.69
C GLN A 510 12.58 -26.58 30.57
N LEU A 511 12.21 -25.34 30.90
CA LEU A 511 12.05 -24.24 29.92
C LEU A 511 13.30 -24.15 29.03
N THR A 512 14.49 -24.23 29.61
CA THR A 512 15.79 -24.21 28.91
C THR A 512 16.10 -25.45 28.05
N LYS A 513 15.28 -26.50 28.13
CA LYS A 513 15.36 -27.72 27.28
C LYS A 513 14.22 -27.81 26.25
N SER A 514 13.31 -26.84 26.23
CA SER A 514 12.17 -26.81 25.32
C SER A 514 12.55 -26.62 23.85
N GLY A 515 13.78 -26.19 23.57
CA GLY A 515 14.17 -25.76 22.23
C GLY A 515 13.32 -24.60 21.71
N ALA A 516 12.73 -23.80 22.62
CA ALA A 516 11.85 -22.70 22.24
C ALA A 516 12.56 -21.70 21.35
N THR A 517 11.86 -21.26 20.31
CA THR A 517 12.29 -20.22 19.39
C THR A 517 11.18 -19.20 19.28
N VAL A 518 11.54 -17.92 19.39
CA VAL A 518 10.63 -16.81 19.09
C VAL A 518 11.05 -16.22 17.77
N THR A 519 10.13 -16.20 16.82
CA THR A 519 10.31 -15.55 15.53
C THR A 519 9.49 -14.27 15.52
N PHE A 520 10.15 -13.16 15.22
CA PHE A 520 9.47 -11.91 14.93
C PHE A 520 9.33 -11.77 13.42
N ASN A 521 8.09 -11.75 12.93
CA ASN A 521 7.79 -11.42 11.54
C ASN A 521 7.31 -9.97 11.52
N ASN A 522 8.11 -9.08 10.95
CA ASN A 522 7.69 -7.70 10.75
C ASN A 522 8.46 -7.00 9.62
N SER A 523 7.70 -6.33 8.76
CA SER A 523 8.16 -5.26 7.87
C SER A 523 8.47 -3.97 8.65
N ALA A 524 7.79 -3.69 9.76
CA ALA A 524 7.82 -2.41 10.46
C ALA A 524 8.94 -2.18 11.50
N ILE A 525 9.90 -3.10 11.71
CA ILE A 525 10.99 -2.94 12.72
C ILE A 525 12.21 -2.24 12.11
N ILE A 526 12.74 -1.22 12.78
CA ILE A 526 13.80 -0.34 12.26
C ILE A 526 15.22 -0.93 12.46
N ASN A 527 15.44 -1.85 13.41
CA ASN A 527 16.81 -2.19 13.85
C ASN A 527 17.20 -3.68 13.92
N SER A 528 16.45 -4.64 13.36
CA SER A 528 16.91 -6.03 13.26
C SER A 528 17.52 -6.31 11.88
N VAL A 529 18.78 -6.76 11.86
CA VAL A 529 19.62 -7.01 10.68
C VAL A 529 19.11 -8.17 9.78
N VAL A 530 17.92 -8.71 10.07
CA VAL A 530 17.31 -9.81 9.32
C VAL A 530 15.78 -9.60 9.33
N PRO A 531 15.07 -9.78 8.19
CA PRO A 531 13.59 -9.81 8.15
C PRO A 531 12.99 -10.97 8.97
N TYR A 532 13.86 -11.84 9.50
CA TYR A 532 13.55 -12.94 10.40
C TYR A 532 14.52 -12.89 11.59
N GLN A 533 14.09 -12.31 12.72
CA GLN A 533 14.86 -12.48 13.95
C GLN A 533 14.32 -13.71 14.67
N ILE A 534 15.02 -14.84 14.51
CA ILE A 534 14.78 -16.04 15.29
C ILE A 534 15.65 -15.96 16.54
N VAL A 535 15.01 -15.91 17.69
CA VAL A 535 15.69 -15.93 18.98
C VAL A 535 15.45 -17.30 19.57
N GLN A 536 16.53 -18.06 19.71
CA GLN A 536 16.47 -19.33 20.41
C GLN A 536 16.62 -19.07 21.90
N ILE A 537 15.88 -19.82 22.69
CA ILE A 537 16.07 -19.82 24.13
C ILE A 537 17.54 -20.15 24.44
N PRO A 538 18.26 -19.29 25.18
CA PRO A 538 19.68 -19.52 25.42
C PRO A 538 19.91 -20.72 26.34
N VAL A 539 21.02 -21.42 26.12
CA VAL A 539 21.43 -22.57 26.95
C VAL A 539 21.98 -22.04 28.29
N VAL A 540 21.09 -21.90 29.26
CA VAL A 540 21.42 -21.45 30.62
C VAL A 540 21.08 -22.54 31.64
N ASN A 541 21.92 -22.70 32.66
CA ASN A 541 21.69 -23.67 33.74
C ASN A 541 20.77 -23.08 34.82
N GLN A 542 19.51 -22.83 34.47
CA GLN A 542 18.45 -22.42 35.40
C GLN A 542 17.23 -23.35 35.27
N PRO A 543 17.27 -24.54 35.91
CA PRO A 543 16.24 -25.56 35.72
C PRO A 543 14.86 -25.15 36.27
N ASP A 544 14.82 -24.18 37.18
CA ASP A 544 13.62 -23.75 37.90
C ASP A 544 12.94 -22.52 37.26
N ALA A 545 13.49 -21.97 36.18
CA ALA A 545 12.92 -20.82 35.48
C ALA A 545 11.54 -21.14 34.88
N ASN A 546 10.56 -20.26 35.12
CA ASN A 546 9.21 -20.36 34.54
C ASN A 546 8.98 -19.33 33.45
N PHE A 547 9.70 -18.20 33.49
CA PHE A 547 9.58 -17.11 32.53
C PHE A 547 10.86 -16.98 31.72
N TRP A 548 10.70 -16.80 30.41
CA TRP A 548 11.73 -16.30 29.52
C TRP A 548 11.31 -14.91 29.07
N ILE A 549 11.98 -13.88 29.59
CA ILE A 549 11.74 -12.49 29.19
C ILE A 549 12.49 -12.29 27.88
N VAL A 550 11.74 -12.12 26.78
CA VAL A 550 12.32 -12.19 25.44
C VAL A 550 12.72 -10.80 24.98
N CYS A 551 11.76 -9.88 24.91
CA CYS A 551 12.03 -8.54 24.40
C CYS A 551 11.05 -7.48 24.92
N GLU A 552 11.51 -6.24 24.93
CA GLU A 552 10.66 -5.05 24.95
C GLU A 552 10.52 -4.51 23.52
N ILE A 553 9.32 -4.07 23.16
CA ILE A 553 9.01 -3.45 21.87
C ILE A 553 8.50 -2.05 22.15
N ASP A 554 9.17 -1.05 21.58
CA ASP A 554 8.76 0.34 21.68
C ASP A 554 7.81 0.67 20.53
N GLY A 555 6.55 1.00 20.83
CA GLY A 555 5.52 1.24 19.82
C GLY A 555 5.78 2.48 18.97
N LYS A 556 6.50 3.47 19.50
CA LYS A 556 6.86 4.72 18.79
C LYS A 556 7.91 4.49 17.73
N THR A 557 9.00 3.85 18.14
CA THR A 557 10.21 3.64 17.33
C THR A 557 10.17 2.31 16.57
N LYS A 558 9.18 1.47 16.88
CA LYS A 558 9.05 0.09 16.40
C LYS A 558 10.34 -0.73 16.62
N ASN A 559 11.15 -0.36 17.62
CA ASN A 559 12.39 -1.07 17.96
C ASN A 559 12.08 -2.23 18.88
N ILE A 560 12.73 -3.37 18.63
CA ILE A 560 12.73 -4.52 19.53
C ILE A 560 14.06 -4.56 20.27
N GLN A 561 14.00 -4.37 21.59
CA GLN A 561 15.13 -4.56 22.48
C GLN A 561 15.08 -5.98 23.05
N MET A 562 15.99 -6.84 22.59
CA MET A 562 16.10 -8.20 23.09
C MET A 562 16.74 -8.22 24.48
N PHE A 563 16.22 -9.08 25.35
CA PHE A 563 16.84 -9.41 26.61
C PHE A 563 17.66 -10.69 26.46
N GLU A 564 18.97 -10.61 26.69
CA GLU A 564 19.84 -11.78 26.71
C GLU A 564 19.85 -12.43 28.10
N ASN A 565 19.58 -13.73 28.16
CA ASN A 565 19.70 -14.54 29.39
C ASN A 565 18.83 -14.07 30.58
N VAL A 566 17.68 -13.46 30.33
CA VAL A 566 16.76 -13.01 31.39
C VAL A 566 15.67 -14.06 31.63
N PHE A 567 15.76 -14.72 32.78
CA PHE A 567 14.83 -15.73 33.24
C PHE A 567 14.38 -15.44 34.67
N GLU A 568 13.10 -15.65 34.95
CA GLU A 568 12.51 -15.41 36.28
C GLU A 568 11.76 -16.65 36.78
N ILE A 569 11.65 -16.78 38.11
CA ILE A 569 10.98 -17.88 38.80
C ILE A 569 9.70 -17.35 39.42
N HIS A 570 8.58 -18.04 39.19
CA HIS A 570 7.25 -17.62 39.67
C HIS A 570 7.13 -17.45 41.19
N ASN A 571 8.02 -18.07 41.97
CA ASN A 571 8.07 -17.89 43.43
C ASN A 571 8.58 -16.50 43.87
N ASN A 572 9.26 -15.76 42.99
CA ASN A 572 9.78 -14.42 43.28
C ASN A 572 8.88 -13.31 42.73
N TYR A 573 8.17 -13.57 41.62
CA TYR A 573 7.27 -12.64 40.95
C TYR A 573 6.10 -13.38 40.31
N SER A 574 4.89 -12.88 40.51
CA SER A 574 3.70 -13.26 39.74
C SER A 574 3.78 -12.73 38.30
N LEU A 575 2.94 -13.28 37.42
CA LEU A 575 2.80 -12.86 36.01
C LEU A 575 2.60 -11.34 35.87
N ASP A 576 1.71 -10.77 36.67
CA ASP A 576 1.42 -9.32 36.66
C ASP A 576 2.59 -8.48 37.19
N GLU A 577 3.33 -8.98 38.18
CA GLU A 577 4.51 -8.30 38.73
C GLU A 577 5.65 -8.22 37.71
N ILE A 578 5.76 -9.20 36.80
CA ILE A 578 6.74 -9.17 35.71
C ILE A 578 6.41 -8.06 34.71
N GLY A 579 5.16 -7.97 34.25
CA GLY A 579 4.74 -6.89 33.34
C GLY A 579 5.05 -5.51 33.92
N LYS A 580 4.68 -5.28 35.18
CA LYS A 580 4.94 -4.02 35.92
C LYS A 580 6.43 -3.70 36.06
N LYS A 581 7.22 -4.68 36.52
CA LYS A 581 8.67 -4.54 36.75
C LYS A 581 9.41 -4.10 35.48
N TYR A 582 9.12 -4.71 34.34
CA TYR A 582 9.89 -4.49 33.11
C TYR A 582 9.37 -3.33 32.27
N LEU A 583 8.07 -3.02 32.31
CA LEU A 583 7.51 -1.87 31.60
C LEU A 583 7.54 -0.57 32.44
N ASN A 584 8.07 -0.62 33.67
CA ASN A 584 8.08 0.48 34.64
C ASN A 584 6.68 1.07 34.89
N ILE A 585 5.69 0.19 35.02
CA ILE A 585 4.30 0.51 35.42
C ILE A 585 4.17 0.23 36.92
#